data_AF-A0A8C2QJM1-F1
#
_entry.id   AF-A0A8C2QJM1-F1
#
_cell.length_a   1.000
_cell.length_b   1.000
_cell.length_c   1.000
_cell.angle_alpha   90.00
_cell.angle_beta   90.00
_cell.angle_gamma   90.00
#
_symmetry.space_group_name_H-M   'P 1'
#
loop_
_entity.id
_entity.type
_entity.pdbx_description
1 polymer ?
#
loop_
_entity_poly.entity_id
_entity_poly.type
_entity_poly.pdbx_seq_one_letter_code
_entity_poly.pdbx_strand_id
1 'polypeptide(L)'
;VTKMPSIFAYQSSEVDWCESNFQHSELVAEFYNTFSNVFFFIFGPLIMFLMHPYAQKRTWAIYGISVLFMVIGLFSMYFHMTLSFLGQMLDEISILWLLASGYSVWLPRCYFPKFIQGNRYYFSCLVITTTMISTFLTFVKPTVNAYALNSIAIHILYIVHREYKKTRNGDLRHLIKMSVILWAAALTSWISDRVLCSFWQRIHFYYLHSIWHVLISITFPYGIVTMALVDANYEMPGQTLKVHYWPRDSWFIGLPYVEIQDNDKSC
;
A
#
# COMPACT_ATOMS: atom_id res chain seq x y z
N VAL A 1 7.30 40.78 -8.52
CA VAL A 1 6.65 39.47 -8.78
C VAL A 1 7.64 38.39 -8.38
N THR A 2 7.50 37.84 -7.18
CA THR A 2 8.29 36.69 -6.72
C THR A 2 7.94 35.51 -7.62
N LYS A 3 8.91 35.03 -8.40
CA LYS A 3 8.76 33.83 -9.24
C LYS A 3 8.43 32.69 -8.28
N MET A 4 7.25 32.07 -8.40
CA MET A 4 6.98 30.84 -7.66
C MET A 4 8.08 29.83 -8.03
N PRO A 5 8.71 29.17 -7.04
CA PRO A 5 9.70 28.14 -7.33
C PRO A 5 9.07 27.07 -8.24
N SER A 6 9.87 26.53 -9.16
CA SER A 6 9.43 25.47 -10.06
C SER A 6 8.92 24.28 -9.24
N ILE A 7 7.86 23.61 -9.70
CA ILE A 7 7.35 22.38 -9.04
C ILE A 7 8.38 21.24 -9.00
N PHE A 8 9.42 21.34 -9.84
CA PHE A 8 10.55 20.42 -9.91
C PHE A 8 11.74 20.85 -9.03
N ALA A 9 11.72 22.06 -8.47
CA ALA A 9 12.83 22.56 -7.69
C ALA A 9 12.98 21.72 -6.41
N TYR A 10 14.24 21.53 -6.00
CA TYR A 10 14.53 20.87 -4.72
C TYR A 10 13.90 21.67 -3.57
N GLN A 11 13.40 20.95 -2.57
CA GLN A 11 12.75 21.52 -1.38
C GLN A 11 11.59 22.48 -1.70
N SER A 12 10.90 22.26 -2.83
CA SER A 12 9.70 23.02 -3.19
C SER A 12 8.42 22.48 -2.53
N SER A 13 8.46 21.28 -1.95
CA SER A 13 7.36 20.73 -1.15
C SER A 13 7.27 21.44 0.20
N GLU A 14 6.04 21.62 0.70
CA GLU A 14 5.79 22.07 2.08
C GLU A 14 6.02 20.96 3.12
N VAL A 15 6.17 19.71 2.66
CA VAL A 15 6.37 18.54 3.51
C VAL A 15 7.86 18.22 3.59
N ASP A 16 8.40 18.33 4.80
CA ASP A 16 9.77 17.95 5.17
C ASP A 16 9.71 16.96 6.36
N TRP A 17 10.45 15.85 6.32
CA TRP A 17 10.44 14.85 7.39
C TRP A 17 11.53 15.12 8.41
N CYS A 18 11.64 14.25 9.41
CA CYS A 18 12.54 14.52 10.53
C CYS A 18 14.04 14.33 10.22
N GLU A 19 14.35 13.60 9.16
CA GLU A 19 15.72 13.37 8.69
C GLU A 19 16.39 14.69 8.25
N SER A 20 17.68 14.85 8.57
CA SER A 20 18.39 16.07 8.21
C SER A 20 18.74 16.12 6.72
N ASN A 21 18.32 17.19 6.07
CA ASN A 21 18.51 17.39 4.65
C ASN A 21 19.99 17.50 4.23
N PHE A 22 20.36 16.75 3.20
CA PHE A 22 21.69 16.68 2.58
C PHE A 22 22.84 16.30 3.52
N GLN A 23 22.54 15.62 4.63
CA GLN A 23 23.56 15.22 5.61
C GLN A 23 24.58 14.23 5.04
N HIS A 24 24.15 13.33 4.15
CA HIS A 24 24.97 12.22 3.64
C HIS A 24 25.31 12.34 2.14
N SER A 25 24.65 13.25 1.42
CA SER A 25 24.86 13.48 -0.01
C SER A 25 24.40 14.89 -0.39
N GLU A 26 25.14 15.55 -1.29
CA GLU A 26 24.72 16.86 -1.85
C GLU A 26 23.54 16.74 -2.83
N LEU A 27 23.23 15.53 -3.31
CA LEU A 27 22.17 15.27 -4.29
C LEU A 27 20.91 14.66 -3.68
N VAL A 28 21.00 14.04 -2.50
CA VAL A 28 19.89 13.33 -1.86
C VAL A 28 19.55 14.06 -0.57
N ALA A 29 18.38 14.70 -0.52
CA ALA A 29 17.93 15.46 0.64
C ALA A 29 17.79 14.55 1.87
N GLU A 30 16.91 13.55 1.83
CA GLU A 30 16.71 12.63 2.95
C GLU A 30 17.23 11.23 2.59
N PHE A 31 18.50 10.97 2.88
CA PHE A 31 19.23 9.78 2.43
C PHE A 31 18.55 8.46 2.86
N TYR A 32 18.26 8.29 4.15
CA TYR A 32 17.67 7.06 4.66
C TYR A 32 16.22 6.91 4.21
N ASN A 33 15.44 8.00 4.18
CA ASN A 33 14.07 7.97 3.66
C ASN A 33 14.05 7.62 2.16
N THR A 34 15.02 8.07 1.36
CA THR A 34 15.19 7.64 -0.03
C THR A 34 15.50 6.15 -0.10
N PHE A 35 16.57 5.66 0.56
CA PHE A 35 17.01 4.29 0.34
C PHE A 35 16.17 3.22 1.04
N SER A 36 15.42 3.56 2.08
CA SER A 36 14.45 2.65 2.71
C SER A 36 13.33 2.22 1.76
N ASN A 37 13.10 2.94 0.66
CA ASN A 37 12.15 2.54 -0.38
C ASN A 37 12.63 1.37 -1.26
N VAL A 38 13.89 0.91 -1.13
CA VAL A 38 14.39 -0.27 -1.87
C VAL A 38 13.54 -1.52 -1.63
N PHE A 39 12.91 -1.64 -0.46
CA PHE A 39 12.08 -2.79 -0.11
C PHE A 39 10.83 -2.93 -1.01
N PHE A 40 10.32 -1.84 -1.60
CA PHE A 40 9.24 -1.91 -2.58
C PHE A 40 9.66 -2.70 -3.83
N PHE A 41 10.91 -2.55 -4.26
CA PHE A 41 11.51 -3.26 -5.39
C PHE A 41 11.94 -4.69 -5.05
N ILE A 42 11.96 -5.06 -3.77
CA ILE A 42 12.18 -6.43 -3.32
C ILE A 42 10.84 -7.16 -3.22
N PHE A 43 9.90 -6.60 -2.46
CA PHE A 43 8.62 -7.26 -2.20
C PHE A 43 7.67 -7.23 -3.40
N GLY A 44 7.73 -6.20 -4.26
CA GLY A 44 6.92 -6.12 -5.47
C GLY A 44 7.13 -7.31 -6.41
N PRO A 45 8.35 -7.53 -6.94
CA PRO A 45 8.65 -8.68 -7.80
C PRO A 45 8.48 -10.02 -7.09
N LEU A 46 8.83 -10.11 -5.80
CA LEU A 46 8.68 -11.34 -5.04
C LEU A 46 7.22 -11.75 -4.94
N ILE A 47 6.31 -10.83 -4.61
CA ILE A 47 4.88 -11.12 -4.55
C ILE A 47 4.30 -11.36 -5.93
N MET A 48 4.78 -10.63 -6.95
CA MET A 48 4.41 -10.89 -8.34
C MET A 48 4.70 -12.34 -8.75
N PHE A 49 5.87 -12.87 -8.34
CA PHE A 49 6.28 -14.25 -8.58
C PHE A 49 5.46 -15.24 -7.74
N LEU A 50 5.37 -15.04 -6.42
CA LEU A 50 4.71 -15.97 -5.50
C LEU A 50 3.20 -16.07 -5.74
N MET A 51 2.55 -14.96 -6.14
CA MET A 51 1.11 -14.91 -6.42
C MET A 51 0.79 -15.22 -7.89
N HIS A 52 1.76 -15.63 -8.71
CA HIS A 52 1.57 -15.91 -10.13
C HIS A 52 0.41 -16.91 -10.39
N PRO A 53 0.31 -18.06 -9.70
CA PRO A 53 -0.80 -19.00 -9.93
C PRO A 53 -2.17 -18.38 -9.66
N TYR A 54 -2.28 -17.61 -8.56
CA TYR A 54 -3.51 -16.89 -8.22
C TYR A 54 -3.85 -15.82 -9.27
N ALA A 55 -2.86 -15.06 -9.73
CA ALA A 55 -3.07 -14.04 -10.76
C ALA A 55 -3.53 -14.65 -12.10
N GLN A 56 -2.97 -15.79 -12.50
CA GLN A 56 -3.40 -16.51 -13.71
C GLN A 56 -4.87 -16.97 -13.62
N LYS A 57 -5.30 -17.49 -12.47
CA LYS A 57 -6.67 -17.98 -12.28
C LYS A 57 -7.68 -16.85 -12.09
N ARG A 58 -7.29 -15.77 -11.40
CA ARG A 58 -8.22 -14.71 -10.98
C ARG A 58 -8.24 -13.53 -11.96
N THR A 59 -7.13 -12.82 -12.11
CA THR A 59 -7.01 -11.66 -13.02
C THR A 59 -5.57 -11.19 -13.14
N TRP A 60 -5.19 -10.77 -14.35
CA TRP A 60 -3.88 -10.18 -14.63
C TRP A 60 -3.68 -8.80 -13.98
N ALA A 61 -4.76 -8.15 -13.52
CA ALA A 61 -4.67 -6.87 -12.81
C ALA A 61 -3.82 -6.95 -11.53
N ILE A 62 -3.64 -8.15 -10.96
CA ILE A 62 -2.78 -8.39 -9.79
C ILE A 62 -1.30 -8.09 -10.09
N TYR A 63 -0.83 -8.38 -11.32
CA TYR A 63 0.50 -7.95 -11.77
C TYR A 63 0.60 -6.43 -11.82
N GLY A 64 -0.44 -5.77 -12.34
CA GLY A 64 -0.53 -4.30 -12.38
C GLY A 64 -0.47 -3.67 -10.99
N ILE A 65 -1.12 -4.25 -9.99
CA ILE A 65 -1.05 -3.81 -8.58
C ILE A 65 0.38 -3.97 -8.03
N SER A 66 1.07 -5.06 -8.35
CA SER A 66 2.47 -5.26 -7.95
C SER A 66 3.41 -4.25 -8.62
N VAL A 67 3.14 -3.88 -9.87
CA VAL A 67 3.85 -2.81 -10.58
C VAL A 67 3.58 -1.45 -9.96
N LEU A 68 2.32 -1.12 -9.67
CA LEU A 68 1.95 0.14 -9.00
C LEU A 68 2.64 0.27 -7.63
N PHE A 69 2.77 -0.83 -6.90
CA PHE A 69 3.51 -0.85 -5.63
C PHE A 69 5.00 -0.49 -5.82
N MET A 70 5.66 -1.01 -6.86
CA MET A 70 7.04 -0.58 -7.18
C MET A 70 7.11 0.88 -7.64
N VAL A 71 6.09 1.37 -8.36
CA VAL A 71 6.00 2.78 -8.76
C VAL A 71 5.88 3.71 -7.55
N ILE A 72 5.15 3.32 -6.51
CA ILE A 72 5.13 4.06 -5.23
C ILE A 72 6.55 4.17 -4.67
N GLY A 73 7.27 3.05 -4.57
CA GLY A 73 8.66 3.06 -4.12
C GLY A 73 9.55 4.00 -4.94
N LEU A 74 9.39 4.00 -6.27
CA LEU A 74 10.15 4.88 -7.17
C LEU A 74 9.83 6.37 -6.94
N PHE A 75 8.55 6.71 -6.82
CA PHE A 75 8.13 8.09 -6.63
C PHE A 75 8.43 8.59 -5.23
N SER A 76 8.33 7.74 -4.21
CA SER A 76 8.79 8.04 -2.85
C SER A 76 10.31 8.25 -2.81
N MET A 77 11.11 7.41 -3.50
CA MET A 77 12.56 7.67 -3.66
C MET A 77 12.82 9.03 -4.29
N TYR A 78 12.13 9.36 -5.38
CA TYR A 78 12.27 10.64 -6.06
C TYR A 78 11.85 11.82 -5.16
N PHE A 79 10.77 11.66 -4.40
CA PHE A 79 10.32 12.65 -3.43
C PHE A 79 11.37 12.88 -2.35
N HIS A 80 11.82 11.86 -1.63
CA HIS A 80 12.80 12.03 -0.55
C HIS A 80 14.18 12.47 -1.04
N MET A 81 14.53 12.14 -2.29
CA MET A 81 15.77 12.64 -2.90
C MET A 81 15.70 14.15 -3.15
N THR A 82 14.55 14.66 -3.58
CA THR A 82 14.42 16.05 -4.07
C THR A 82 13.70 16.98 -3.11
N LEU A 83 12.81 16.48 -2.27
CA LEU A 83 11.74 17.19 -1.58
C LEU A 83 10.98 18.16 -2.51
N SER A 84 10.80 17.75 -3.77
CA SER A 84 10.08 18.56 -4.75
C SER A 84 8.57 18.39 -4.61
N PHE A 85 7.81 19.45 -4.92
CA PHE A 85 6.35 19.40 -4.93
C PHE A 85 5.83 18.34 -5.90
N LEU A 86 6.41 18.24 -7.10
CA LEU A 86 6.04 17.18 -8.04
C LEU A 86 6.32 15.79 -7.45
N GLY A 87 7.47 15.59 -6.80
CA GLY A 87 7.79 14.32 -6.16
C GLY A 87 6.77 13.93 -5.12
N GLN A 88 6.37 14.88 -4.26
CA GLN A 88 5.31 14.68 -3.28
C GLN A 88 4.00 14.24 -3.96
N MET A 89 3.59 14.94 -5.02
CA MET A 89 2.35 14.61 -5.73
C MET A 89 2.42 13.21 -6.34
N LEU A 90 3.52 12.85 -7.00
CA LEU A 90 3.70 11.53 -7.60
C LEU A 90 3.65 10.42 -6.56
N ASP A 91 4.35 10.57 -5.43
CA ASP A 91 4.35 9.61 -4.33
C ASP A 91 2.92 9.41 -3.80
N GLU A 92 2.28 10.47 -3.32
CA GLU A 92 0.98 10.33 -2.68
C GLU A 92 -0.15 9.93 -3.65
N ILE A 93 -0.12 10.37 -4.91
CA ILE A 93 -1.11 9.99 -5.94
C ILE A 93 -0.94 8.51 -6.29
N SER A 94 0.29 8.01 -6.40
CA SER A 94 0.51 6.59 -6.74
C SER A 94 -0.07 5.64 -5.68
N ILE A 95 -0.04 6.03 -4.39
CA ILE A 95 -0.71 5.30 -3.30
C ILE A 95 -2.23 5.27 -3.53
N LEU A 96 -2.83 6.42 -3.87
CA LEU A 96 -4.27 6.50 -4.16
C LEU A 96 -4.68 5.55 -5.30
N TRP A 97 -3.88 5.48 -6.36
CA TRP A 97 -4.11 4.57 -7.49
C TRP A 97 -3.96 3.10 -7.12
N LEU A 98 -2.96 2.73 -6.31
CA LEU A 98 -2.83 1.37 -5.79
C LEU A 98 -4.07 0.94 -5.00
N LEU A 99 -4.55 1.80 -4.10
CA LEU A 99 -5.74 1.53 -3.30
C LEU A 99 -6.99 1.42 -4.18
N ALA A 100 -7.15 2.30 -5.17
CA ALA A 100 -8.25 2.25 -6.13
C ALA A 100 -8.26 0.95 -6.96
N SER A 101 -7.10 0.52 -7.45
CA SER A 101 -6.94 -0.76 -8.14
C SER A 101 -7.28 -1.94 -7.22
N GLY A 102 -6.81 -1.91 -5.97
CA GLY A 102 -7.13 -2.93 -4.97
C GLY A 102 -8.62 -3.05 -4.70
N TYR A 103 -9.32 -1.92 -4.55
CA TYR A 103 -10.79 -1.90 -4.41
C TYR A 103 -11.49 -2.53 -5.61
N SER A 104 -11.08 -2.15 -6.82
CA SER A 104 -11.70 -2.61 -8.06
C SER A 104 -11.57 -4.13 -8.23
N VAL A 105 -10.43 -4.69 -7.79
CA VAL A 105 -10.12 -6.13 -7.90
C VAL A 105 -10.69 -6.94 -6.73
N TRP A 106 -10.56 -6.49 -5.49
CA TRP A 106 -10.78 -7.35 -4.32
C TRP A 106 -11.96 -6.96 -3.42
N LEU A 107 -12.57 -5.78 -3.57
CA LEU A 107 -13.73 -5.47 -2.73
C LEU A 107 -14.87 -6.45 -3.04
N PRO A 108 -15.41 -7.20 -2.05
CA PRO A 108 -16.50 -8.12 -2.31
C PRO A 108 -17.78 -7.39 -2.74
N ARG A 109 -18.52 -7.95 -3.69
CA ARG A 109 -19.77 -7.34 -4.22
C ARG A 109 -20.81 -7.01 -3.16
N CYS A 110 -20.83 -7.74 -2.04
CA CYS A 110 -21.76 -7.48 -0.93
C CYS A 110 -21.51 -6.14 -0.22
N TYR A 111 -20.33 -5.54 -0.41
CA TYR A 111 -19.97 -4.21 0.09
C TYR A 111 -20.18 -3.10 -0.95
N PHE A 112 -20.62 -3.43 -2.16
CA PHE A 112 -20.84 -2.40 -3.18
C PHE A 112 -22.03 -1.50 -2.81
N PRO A 113 -21.99 -0.23 -3.24
CA PRO A 113 -23.16 0.64 -3.15
C PRO A 113 -24.36 0.01 -3.85
N LYS A 114 -25.54 0.07 -3.23
CA LYS A 114 -26.77 -0.60 -3.73
C LYS A 114 -27.13 -0.20 -5.17
N PHE A 115 -26.83 1.04 -5.58
CA PHE A 115 -27.12 1.55 -6.92
C PHE A 115 -26.27 0.90 -8.03
N ILE A 116 -25.14 0.26 -7.70
CA ILE A 116 -24.29 -0.47 -8.65
C ILE A 116 -24.83 -1.88 -8.94
N GLN A 117 -25.82 -2.35 -8.17
CA GLN A 117 -26.48 -3.64 -8.35
C GLN A 117 -25.51 -4.84 -8.44
N GLY A 118 -24.38 -4.77 -7.71
CA GLY A 118 -23.38 -5.84 -7.68
C GLY A 118 -22.54 -6.00 -8.95
N ASN A 119 -22.62 -5.08 -9.91
CA ASN A 119 -21.83 -5.15 -11.13
C ASN A 119 -20.40 -4.60 -10.92
N ARG A 120 -19.41 -5.48 -11.01
CA ARG A 120 -17.99 -5.14 -10.80
C ARG A 120 -17.41 -4.20 -11.85
N TYR A 121 -17.90 -4.23 -13.09
CA TYR A 121 -17.48 -3.30 -14.13
C TYR A 121 -17.90 -1.88 -13.77
N TYR A 122 -19.19 -1.65 -13.48
CA TYR A 122 -19.67 -0.33 -13.07
C TYR A 122 -19.04 0.17 -11.76
N PHE A 123 -18.79 -0.72 -10.80
CA PHE A 123 -18.04 -0.38 -9.60
C PHE A 123 -16.62 0.10 -9.92
N SER A 124 -15.90 -0.64 -10.78
CA SER A 124 -14.53 -0.28 -11.17
C SER A 124 -14.50 1.05 -11.94
N CYS A 125 -15.46 1.29 -12.84
CA CYS A 125 -15.60 2.57 -13.53
C CYS A 125 -15.80 3.72 -12.52
N LEU A 126 -16.69 3.55 -11.54
CA LEU A 126 -16.91 4.55 -10.49
C LEU A 126 -15.62 4.85 -9.73
N VAL A 127 -14.91 3.82 -9.25
CA VAL A 127 -13.66 3.96 -8.50
C VAL A 127 -12.59 4.67 -9.33
N ILE A 128 -12.42 4.30 -10.60
CA ILE A 128 -11.45 4.92 -11.51
C ILE A 128 -11.82 6.38 -11.76
N THR A 129 -13.09 6.69 -12.06
CA THR A 129 -13.55 8.07 -12.28
C THR A 129 -13.33 8.93 -11.04
N THR A 130 -13.68 8.44 -9.84
CA THR A 130 -13.45 9.18 -8.59
C THR A 130 -11.95 9.39 -8.34
N THR A 131 -11.11 8.41 -8.65
CA THR A 131 -9.64 8.50 -8.50
C THR A 131 -9.03 9.51 -9.47
N MET A 132 -9.48 9.51 -10.73
CA MET A 132 -9.08 10.51 -11.73
C MET A 132 -9.44 11.93 -11.27
N ILE A 133 -10.69 12.15 -10.83
CA ILE A 133 -11.13 13.46 -10.33
C ILE A 133 -10.29 13.88 -9.12
N SER A 134 -10.09 12.98 -8.16
CA SER A 134 -9.27 13.24 -6.96
C SER A 134 -7.83 13.59 -7.31
N THR A 135 -7.25 12.91 -8.32
CA THR A 135 -5.91 13.20 -8.85
C THR A 135 -5.83 14.65 -9.35
N PHE A 136 -6.76 15.10 -10.20
CA PHE A 136 -6.77 16.48 -10.69
C PHE A 136 -6.99 17.50 -9.57
N LEU A 137 -7.89 17.21 -8.61
CA LEU A 137 -8.13 18.09 -7.47
C LEU A 137 -6.91 18.22 -6.55
N THR A 138 -6.08 17.19 -6.46
CA THR A 138 -4.85 17.19 -5.65
C THR A 138 -3.84 18.20 -6.17
N PHE A 139 -3.71 18.37 -7.49
CA PHE A 139 -2.86 19.42 -8.07
C PHE A 139 -3.36 20.84 -7.79
N VAL A 140 -4.66 21.02 -7.55
CA VAL A 140 -5.26 22.33 -7.18
C VAL A 140 -5.15 22.57 -5.68
N LYS A 141 -5.42 21.54 -4.87
CA LYS A 141 -5.40 21.61 -3.41
C LYS A 141 -4.85 20.29 -2.84
N PRO A 142 -3.53 20.22 -2.56
CA PRO A 142 -2.87 18.99 -2.09
C PRO A 142 -3.53 18.33 -0.89
N THR A 143 -4.12 19.11 0.02
CA THR A 143 -4.84 18.58 1.20
C THR A 143 -6.01 17.65 0.85
N VAL A 144 -6.57 17.75 -0.36
CA VAL A 144 -7.64 16.84 -0.83
C VAL A 144 -7.16 15.39 -0.81
N ASN A 145 -5.92 15.14 -1.20
CA ASN A 145 -5.38 13.79 -1.23
C ASN A 145 -5.26 13.19 0.17
N ALA A 146 -4.79 13.98 1.13
CA ALA A 146 -4.74 13.57 2.53
C ALA A 146 -6.13 13.16 3.03
N TYR A 147 -7.19 13.93 2.75
CA TYR A 147 -8.54 13.55 3.14
C TYR A 147 -9.05 12.29 2.44
N ALA A 148 -8.74 12.12 1.15
CA ALA A 148 -9.10 10.93 0.39
C ALA A 148 -8.43 9.68 0.98
N LEU A 149 -7.12 9.70 1.18
CA LEU A 149 -6.35 8.59 1.75
C LEU A 149 -6.84 8.22 3.17
N ASN A 150 -7.05 9.21 4.04
CA ASN A 150 -7.57 8.95 5.40
C ASN A 150 -8.98 8.36 5.38
N SER A 151 -9.86 8.84 4.49
CA SER A 151 -11.22 8.29 4.36
C SER A 151 -11.20 6.84 3.88
N ILE A 152 -10.34 6.52 2.89
CA ILE A 152 -10.15 5.16 2.40
C ILE A 152 -9.58 4.27 3.51
N ALA A 153 -8.60 4.74 4.27
CA ALA A 153 -8.00 3.99 5.38
C ALA A 153 -9.06 3.62 6.44
N ILE A 154 -9.90 4.57 6.86
CA ILE A 154 -11.00 4.30 7.80
C ILE A 154 -11.96 3.25 7.25
N HIS A 155 -12.31 3.33 5.97
CA HIS A 155 -13.20 2.35 5.34
C HIS A 155 -12.56 0.96 5.25
N ILE A 156 -11.26 0.86 4.93
CA ILE A 156 -10.52 -0.41 4.95
C ILE A 156 -10.55 -1.02 6.36
N LEU A 157 -10.26 -0.23 7.40
CA LEU A 157 -10.31 -0.72 8.79
C LEU A 157 -11.69 -1.24 9.17
N TYR A 158 -12.75 -0.55 8.74
CA TYR A 158 -14.12 -1.02 8.95
C TYR A 158 -14.38 -2.38 8.28
N ILE A 159 -13.98 -2.56 7.02
CA ILE A 159 -14.14 -3.83 6.30
C ILE A 159 -13.30 -4.92 6.97
N VAL A 160 -12.04 -4.65 7.29
CA VAL A 160 -11.13 -5.57 7.97
C VAL A 160 -11.71 -6.04 9.30
N HIS A 161 -12.25 -5.14 10.11
CA HIS A 161 -12.90 -5.48 11.37
C HIS A 161 -14.12 -6.39 11.17
N ARG A 162 -14.94 -6.11 10.14
CA ARG A 162 -16.09 -6.95 9.81
C ARG A 162 -15.68 -8.34 9.36
N GLU A 163 -14.72 -8.45 8.46
CA GLU A 163 -14.19 -9.73 7.97
C GLU A 163 -13.51 -10.52 9.08
N TYR A 164 -12.77 -9.86 9.99
CA TYR A 164 -12.16 -10.48 11.16
C TYR A 164 -13.21 -11.14 12.07
N LYS A 165 -14.32 -10.45 12.33
CA LYS A 165 -15.42 -10.99 13.14
C LYS A 165 -16.18 -12.11 12.43
N LYS A 166 -16.30 -12.05 11.11
CA LYS A 166 -17.05 -13.03 10.31
C LYS A 166 -16.27 -14.32 10.08
N THR A 167 -14.96 -14.24 9.89
CA THR A 167 -14.15 -15.39 9.50
C THR A 167 -13.94 -16.38 10.63
N ARG A 168 -14.09 -17.67 10.31
CA ARG A 168 -13.68 -18.81 11.15
C ARG A 168 -12.34 -19.42 10.70
N ASN A 169 -11.81 -18.99 9.55
CA ASN A 169 -10.53 -19.46 9.04
C ASN A 169 -9.39 -18.86 9.88
N GLY A 170 -8.60 -19.73 10.51
CA GLY A 170 -7.48 -19.35 11.38
C GLY A 170 -6.39 -18.58 10.64
N ASP A 171 -6.07 -18.97 9.41
CA ASP A 171 -5.04 -18.32 8.59
C ASP A 171 -5.47 -16.91 8.21
N LEU A 172 -6.70 -16.73 7.72
CA LEU A 172 -7.23 -15.40 7.40
C LEU A 172 -7.27 -14.50 8.65
N ARG A 173 -7.65 -15.05 9.80
CA ARG A 173 -7.65 -14.30 11.06
C ARG A 173 -6.24 -13.88 11.48
N HIS A 174 -5.26 -14.77 11.33
CA HIS A 174 -3.86 -14.49 11.62
C HIS A 174 -3.31 -13.40 10.69
N LEU A 175 -3.54 -13.53 9.39
CA LEU A 175 -3.08 -12.57 8.39
C LEU A 175 -3.67 -11.18 8.61
N ILE A 176 -4.99 -11.08 8.85
CA ILE A 176 -5.63 -9.80 9.23
C ILE A 176 -4.95 -9.21 10.46
N LYS A 177 -4.73 -10.02 11.51
CA LYS A 177 -4.09 -9.54 12.75
C LYS A 177 -2.68 -9.01 12.48
N MET A 178 -1.87 -9.73 11.70
CA MET A 178 -0.51 -9.31 11.36
C MET A 178 -0.50 -8.06 10.48
N SER A 179 -1.37 -7.98 9.46
CA SER A 179 -1.55 -6.77 8.65
C SER A 179 -1.87 -5.55 9.51
N VAL A 180 -2.80 -5.68 10.47
CA VAL A 180 -3.19 -4.57 11.36
C VAL A 180 -2.05 -4.18 12.31
N ILE A 181 -1.31 -5.15 12.87
CA ILE A 181 -0.16 -4.87 13.74
C ILE A 181 0.95 -4.14 12.97
N LEU A 182 1.32 -4.65 11.80
CA LEU A 182 2.34 -4.02 10.95
C LEU A 182 1.92 -2.61 10.53
N TRP A 183 0.69 -2.45 10.06
CA TRP A 183 0.14 -1.15 9.68
C TRP A 183 0.09 -0.17 10.87
N ALA A 184 -0.32 -0.61 12.05
CA ALA A 184 -0.39 0.24 13.23
C ALA A 184 1.00 0.65 13.73
N ALA A 185 1.97 -0.27 13.71
CA ALA A 185 3.37 0.02 14.03
C ALA A 185 3.96 1.03 13.04
N ALA A 186 3.68 0.82 11.76
CA ALA A 186 4.05 1.73 10.71
C ALA A 186 3.43 3.13 10.98
N LEU A 187 2.11 3.22 11.17
CA LEU A 187 1.42 4.49 11.37
C LEU A 187 1.96 5.23 12.61
N THR A 188 2.27 4.48 13.67
CA THR A 188 2.89 5.03 14.88
C THR A 188 4.25 5.64 14.56
N SER A 189 5.09 4.96 13.77
CA SER A 189 6.37 5.48 13.30
C SER A 189 6.20 6.78 12.51
N TRP A 190 5.26 6.80 11.56
CA TRP A 190 4.94 7.96 10.73
C TRP A 190 4.46 9.17 11.55
N ILE A 191 3.51 8.95 12.48
CA ILE A 191 2.98 10.03 13.35
C ILE A 191 4.09 10.53 14.27
N SER A 192 4.86 9.62 14.86
CA SER A 192 5.93 9.96 15.81
C SER A 192 7.04 10.76 15.14
N ASP A 193 7.42 10.40 13.90
CA ASP A 193 8.39 11.17 13.11
C ASP A 193 7.93 12.62 12.93
N ARG A 194 6.65 12.83 12.58
CA ARG A 194 6.08 14.16 12.32
C ARG A 194 5.85 14.98 13.58
N VAL A 195 5.21 14.41 14.58
CA VAL A 195 4.74 15.14 15.78
C VAL A 195 5.86 15.33 16.80
N LEU A 196 6.76 14.34 16.92
CA LEU A 196 7.81 14.33 17.94
C LEU A 196 9.20 14.57 17.32
N CYS A 197 9.30 15.16 16.13
CA CYS A 197 10.57 15.31 15.43
C CYS A 197 11.66 15.98 16.29
N SER A 198 11.32 17.06 16.99
CA SER A 198 12.27 17.78 17.84
C SER A 198 12.86 16.90 18.95
N PHE A 199 12.11 15.91 19.45
CA PHE A 199 12.60 14.93 20.41
C PHE A 199 13.56 13.95 19.75
N TRP A 200 13.16 13.39 18.61
CA TRP A 200 13.93 12.41 17.84
C TRP A 200 15.27 12.97 17.34
N GLN A 201 15.30 14.22 16.90
CA GLN A 201 16.54 14.92 16.53
C GLN A 201 17.49 15.12 17.72
N ARG A 202 16.98 15.42 18.92
CA ARG A 202 17.81 15.59 20.14
C ARG A 202 18.53 14.31 20.55
N ILE A 203 17.92 13.16 20.31
CA ILE A 203 18.53 11.85 20.60
C ILE A 203 19.20 11.22 19.38
N HIS A 204 19.37 11.99 18.30
CA HIS A 204 20.00 11.55 17.04
C HIS A 204 19.35 10.30 16.41
N PHE A 205 18.02 10.16 16.53
CA PHE A 205 17.27 9.05 15.96
C PHE A 205 16.17 9.56 15.01
N TYR A 206 16.55 9.90 13.78
CA TYR A 206 15.67 10.52 12.77
C TYR A 206 15.27 9.54 11.65
N TYR A 207 15.15 8.25 11.98
CA TYR A 207 14.90 7.16 11.02
C TYR A 207 13.47 6.61 11.07
N LEU A 208 12.56 7.26 11.80
CA LEU A 208 11.20 6.73 11.98
C LEU A 208 10.40 6.75 10.68
N HIS A 209 10.57 7.76 9.83
CA HIS A 209 9.95 7.73 8.51
C HIS A 209 10.53 6.63 7.60
N SER A 210 11.84 6.38 7.68
CA SER A 210 12.46 5.24 6.99
C SER A 210 11.89 3.90 7.48
N ILE A 211 11.67 3.74 8.79
CA ILE A 211 11.03 2.56 9.37
C ILE A 211 9.58 2.42 8.86
N TRP A 212 8.85 3.53 8.66
CA TRP A 212 7.53 3.51 8.04
C TRP A 212 7.56 2.85 6.65
N HIS A 213 8.50 3.25 5.77
CA HIS A 213 8.65 2.62 4.43
C HIS A 213 8.88 1.11 4.51
N VAL A 214 9.75 0.68 5.42
CA VAL A 214 10.03 -0.76 5.60
C VAL A 214 8.79 -1.49 6.10
N LEU A 215 8.11 -0.98 7.14
CA LEU A 215 6.95 -1.66 7.72
C LEU A 215 5.75 -1.69 6.76
N ILE A 216 5.48 -0.60 6.04
CA ILE A 216 4.37 -0.56 5.08
C ILE A 216 4.64 -1.45 3.87
N SER A 217 5.91 -1.56 3.44
CA SER A 217 6.28 -2.47 2.35
C SER A 217 6.19 -3.94 2.77
N ILE A 218 6.51 -4.30 4.01
CA ILE A 218 6.25 -5.64 4.57
C ILE A 218 4.75 -5.92 4.70
N THR A 219 3.95 -4.89 5.01
CA THR A 219 2.49 -5.03 5.13
C THR A 219 1.84 -5.44 3.80
N PHE A 220 2.42 -5.05 2.66
CA PHE A 220 1.88 -5.31 1.33
C PHE A 220 1.66 -6.81 1.01
N PRO A 221 2.65 -7.71 1.16
CA PRO A 221 2.45 -9.16 1.12
C PRO A 221 1.25 -9.66 1.93
N TYR A 222 1.18 -9.29 3.20
CA TYR A 222 0.10 -9.71 4.10
C TYR A 222 -1.26 -9.16 3.65
N GLY A 223 -1.28 -7.91 3.17
CA GLY A 223 -2.48 -7.27 2.63
C GLY A 223 -3.01 -7.98 1.39
N ILE A 224 -2.14 -8.26 0.41
CA ILE A 224 -2.54 -8.96 -0.83
C ILE A 224 -3.09 -10.35 -0.52
N VAL A 225 -2.41 -11.12 0.32
CA VAL A 225 -2.89 -12.48 0.68
C VAL A 225 -4.20 -12.42 1.44
N THR A 226 -4.33 -11.48 2.38
CA THR A 226 -5.60 -11.25 3.09
C THR A 226 -6.73 -10.96 2.11
N MET A 227 -6.52 -10.05 1.15
CA MET A 227 -7.49 -9.71 0.12
C MET A 227 -7.81 -10.89 -0.80
N ALA A 228 -6.82 -11.69 -1.18
CA ALA A 228 -7.00 -12.89 -2.00
C ALA A 228 -7.86 -13.95 -1.29
N LEU A 229 -7.63 -14.20 0.00
CA LEU A 229 -8.45 -15.12 0.80
C LEU A 229 -9.88 -14.62 0.98
N VAL A 230 -10.06 -13.32 1.21
CA VAL A 230 -11.39 -12.72 1.28
C VAL A 230 -12.10 -12.86 -0.08
N ASP A 231 -11.45 -12.50 -1.19
CA ASP A 231 -11.98 -12.64 -2.54
C ASP A 231 -12.35 -14.10 -2.86
N ALA A 232 -11.51 -15.07 -2.50
CA ALA A 232 -11.83 -16.48 -2.72
C ALA A 232 -13.12 -16.93 -2.01
N ASN A 233 -13.36 -16.44 -0.77
CA ASN A 233 -14.58 -16.77 -0.03
C ASN A 233 -15.86 -16.23 -0.68
N TYR A 234 -15.79 -15.13 -1.44
CA TYR A 234 -16.97 -14.46 -2.01
C TYR A 234 -17.14 -14.66 -3.51
N GLU A 235 -16.04 -14.75 -4.26
CA GLU A 235 -16.03 -14.60 -5.73
C GLU A 235 -15.42 -15.81 -6.44
N MET A 236 -14.79 -16.76 -5.72
CA MET A 236 -14.24 -17.99 -6.30
C MET A 236 -14.79 -19.25 -5.60
N PRO A 237 -16.12 -19.47 -5.61
CA PRO A 237 -16.70 -20.65 -4.97
C PRO A 237 -16.14 -21.94 -5.59
N GLY A 238 -15.70 -22.87 -4.74
CA GLY A 238 -15.13 -24.15 -5.14
C GLY A 238 -13.60 -24.18 -5.31
N GLN A 239 -12.95 -23.02 -5.28
CA GLN A 239 -11.48 -22.92 -5.22
C GLN A 239 -11.05 -22.79 -3.76
N THR A 240 -10.10 -23.62 -3.32
CA THR A 240 -9.53 -23.49 -1.97
C THR A 240 -8.12 -22.93 -2.09
N LEU A 241 -7.87 -21.81 -1.39
CA LEU A 241 -6.56 -21.19 -1.31
C LEU A 241 -5.86 -21.67 -0.05
N LYS A 242 -4.68 -22.25 -0.19
CA LYS A 242 -3.82 -22.60 0.94
C LYS A 242 -2.77 -21.51 1.14
N VAL A 243 -2.61 -21.07 2.38
CA VAL A 243 -1.59 -20.09 2.75
C VAL A 243 -0.26 -20.79 2.96
N HIS A 244 0.78 -20.25 2.35
CA HIS A 244 2.17 -20.64 2.54
C HIS A 244 3.00 -19.41 2.90
N TYR A 245 4.19 -19.64 3.46
CA TYR A 245 5.12 -18.58 3.84
C TYR A 245 6.48 -18.82 3.18
N TRP A 246 6.94 -17.82 2.44
CA TRP A 246 8.27 -17.82 1.85
C TRP A 246 9.30 -17.28 2.87
N PRO A 247 10.52 -17.86 2.96
CA PRO A 247 11.02 -19.00 2.19
C PRO A 247 10.53 -20.37 2.66
N ARG A 248 10.06 -20.50 3.91
CA ARG A 248 9.57 -21.74 4.50
C ARG A 248 8.42 -21.49 5.47
N ASP A 249 7.42 -22.36 5.45
CA ASP A 249 6.23 -22.30 6.32
C ASP A 249 6.55 -22.31 7.82
N SER A 250 7.67 -22.92 8.22
CA SER A 250 8.08 -23.01 9.62
C SER A 250 8.74 -21.73 10.16
N TRP A 251 9.01 -20.75 9.31
CA TRP A 251 9.65 -19.51 9.74
C TRP A 251 8.68 -18.57 10.43
N PHE A 252 9.12 -18.03 11.57
CA PHE A 252 8.33 -17.10 12.36
C PHE A 252 8.04 -15.77 11.64
N ILE A 253 8.92 -15.36 10.72
CA ILE A 253 8.83 -14.15 9.91
C ILE A 253 8.91 -14.55 8.43
N GLY A 254 7.95 -15.34 7.98
CA GLY A 254 7.80 -15.66 6.55
C GLY A 254 6.86 -14.70 5.85
N LEU A 255 7.07 -14.48 4.55
CA LEU A 255 6.19 -13.66 3.72
C LEU A 255 5.05 -14.52 3.17
N PRO A 256 3.79 -14.17 3.45
CA PRO A 256 2.67 -15.01 3.04
C PRO A 256 2.48 -14.96 1.52
N TYR A 257 2.02 -16.06 0.96
CA TYR A 257 1.47 -16.16 -0.39
C TYR A 257 0.39 -17.25 -0.43
N VAL A 258 -0.34 -17.36 -1.55
CA VAL A 258 -1.37 -18.39 -1.71
C VAL A 258 -1.05 -19.35 -2.84
N GLU A 259 -1.35 -20.62 -2.61
CA GLU A 259 -1.42 -21.66 -3.63
C GLU A 259 -2.88 -22.04 -3.85
N ILE A 260 -3.27 -22.23 -5.11
CA ILE A 260 -4.60 -22.75 -5.46
C ILE A 260 -4.53 -24.27 -5.37
N GLN A 261 -5.39 -24.88 -4.55
CA GLN A 261 -5.59 -26.32 -4.60
C GLN A 261 -6.61 -26.65 -5.70
N ASP A 262 -6.15 -27.37 -6.72
CA ASP A 262 -7.06 -28.02 -7.66
C ASP A 262 -7.70 -29.22 -6.96
N ASN A 263 -9.03 -29.22 -6.89
CA ASN A 263 -9.82 -30.35 -6.38
C ASN A 263 -9.81 -31.56 -7.35
N ASP A 264 -9.09 -31.49 -8.47
CA ASP A 264 -8.98 -32.57 -9.47
C ASP A 264 -7.87 -33.58 -9.12
N LYS A 265 -7.98 -34.21 -7.95
CA LYS A 265 -7.49 -35.58 -7.78
C LYS A 265 -8.69 -36.53 -7.67
N SER A 266 -9.45 -36.61 -8.75
CA SER A 266 -10.19 -37.84 -9.05
C SER A 266 -9.17 -38.84 -9.60
N CYS A 267 -8.68 -39.71 -8.72
CA CYS A 267 -8.06 -40.97 -9.13
C CYS A 267 -9.14 -41.95 -9.61
#